data_AF-A0A1S3W9L9-F1
#
_entry.id   AF-A0A1S3W9L9-F1
#
_cell.length_a   1.000
_cell.length_b   1.000
_cell.length_c   1.000
_cell.angle_alpha   90.00
_cell.angle_beta   90.00
_cell.angle_gamma   90.00
#
_symmetry.space_group_name_H-M   'P 1'
#
loop_
_entity.id
_entity.type
_entity.pdbx_description
1 polymer ?
#
loop_
_entity_poly.entity_id
_entity_poly.type
_entity_poly.pdbx_seq_one_letter_code
_entity_poly.pdbx_strand_id
1 'polypeptide(L)'
;MTEEAPPSALSEVSLRLLCHDDIDTVKHLCSDWFPIDYPDSWYQDITSNKKFFSLAATYRGTIVGMIVAEIKGRTKIHKEVDYIQHLGSALANLSPCSIPHRLYRQAHSLLCSFLPWSGISSKGGLEYSRTM
;
A
#
# COMPACT_ATOMS: atom_id res chain seq x y z
N MET A 1 28.70 -14.52 6.44
CA MET A 1 28.73 -14.83 5.00
C MET A 1 28.01 -13.70 4.30
N THR A 2 28.76 -12.75 3.75
CA THR A 2 28.21 -11.66 2.94
C THR A 2 28.31 -12.17 1.50
N GLU A 3 27.20 -12.66 0.96
CA GLU A 3 27.14 -13.05 -0.44
C GLU A 3 27.10 -11.76 -1.28
N GLU A 4 28.28 -11.23 -1.58
CA GLU A 4 28.42 -10.15 -2.55
C GLU A 4 28.08 -10.72 -3.94
N ALA A 5 26.96 -10.25 -4.50
CA ALA A 5 26.53 -10.65 -5.84
C ALA A 5 27.67 -10.39 -6.85
N PRO A 6 28.02 -11.38 -7.70
CA PRO A 6 29.14 -11.22 -8.62
C PRO A 6 28.90 -10.02 -9.56
N PRO A 7 29.93 -9.23 -9.89
CA PRO A 7 29.80 -7.99 -10.67
C PRO A 7 29.25 -8.18 -12.09
N SER A 8 29.15 -9.42 -12.58
CA SER A 8 28.53 -9.79 -13.85
C SER A 8 27.01 -9.95 -13.78
N ALA A 9 26.40 -9.93 -12.59
CA ALA A 9 24.98 -10.22 -12.40
C ALA A 9 24.08 -9.26 -13.20
N LEU A 10 24.43 -7.97 -13.31
CA LEU A 10 23.65 -6.99 -14.06
C LEU A 10 23.78 -7.14 -15.58
N SER A 11 24.89 -7.69 -16.09
CA SER A 11 25.06 -7.95 -17.54
C SER A 11 24.24 -9.16 -18.01
N GLU A 12 23.81 -10.02 -17.10
CA GLU A 12 22.95 -11.18 -17.36
C GLU A 12 21.45 -10.85 -17.21
N VAL A 13 21.11 -9.64 -16.75
CA VAL A 13 19.72 -9.19 -16.66
C VAL A 13 19.24 -8.67 -18.00
N SER A 14 18.09 -9.17 -18.46
CA SER A 14 17.43 -8.70 -19.67
C SER A 14 15.98 -8.30 -19.41
N LEU A 15 15.49 -7.34 -20.20
CA LEU A 15 14.13 -6.84 -20.09
C LEU A 15 13.28 -7.40 -21.24
N ARG A 16 12.08 -7.88 -20.93
CA ARG A 16 11.09 -8.28 -21.93
C ARG A 16 9.68 -7.97 -21.45
N LEU A 17 8.75 -7.83 -22.39
CA LEU A 17 7.33 -7.74 -22.05
C LEU A 17 6.85 -9.08 -21.49
N LEU A 18 5.89 -9.00 -20.56
CA LEU A 18 5.14 -10.18 -20.13
C LEU A 18 4.33 -10.76 -21.30
N CYS A 19 4.15 -12.07 -21.29
CA CYS A 19 3.27 -12.78 -22.20
C CYS A 19 2.33 -13.73 -21.43
N HIS A 20 1.35 -14.31 -22.13
CA HIS A 20 0.37 -15.22 -21.55
C HIS A 20 0.99 -16.39 -20.77
N ASP A 21 2.13 -16.90 -21.24
CA ASP A 21 2.81 -18.04 -20.62
C ASP A 21 3.42 -17.70 -19.24
N ASP A 22 3.54 -16.41 -18.91
CA ASP A 22 4.10 -15.95 -17.63
C ASP A 22 3.09 -15.98 -16.47
N ILE A 23 1.79 -16.23 -16.72
CA ILE A 23 0.70 -16.08 -15.73
C ILE A 23 1.02 -16.79 -14.40
N ASP A 24 1.41 -18.07 -14.45
CA ASP A 24 1.63 -18.85 -13.23
C ASP A 24 2.86 -18.36 -12.45
N THR A 25 3.90 -17.95 -13.16
CA THR A 25 5.10 -17.36 -12.54
C THR A 25 4.77 -16.04 -11.87
N VAL A 26 3.99 -15.19 -12.54
CA VAL A 26 3.57 -13.88 -12.02
C VAL A 26 2.66 -14.03 -10.81
N LYS A 27 1.73 -14.99 -10.81
CA LYS A 27 0.89 -15.31 -9.65
C LYS A 27 1.71 -15.70 -8.43
N HIS A 28 2.69 -16.58 -8.62
CA HIS A 28 3.56 -17.02 -7.54
C HIS A 28 4.37 -15.84 -6.96
N LEU A 29 5.02 -15.05 -7.81
CA LEU A 29 5.78 -13.87 -7.38
C LEU A 29 4.92 -12.83 -6.68
N CYS A 30 3.71 -12.55 -7.18
CA CYS A 30 2.80 -11.61 -6.52
C CYS A 30 2.36 -12.09 -5.13
N SER A 31 2.12 -13.39 -4.96
CA SER A 31 1.78 -13.98 -3.66
C SER A 31 2.91 -13.83 -2.64
N ASP A 32 4.16 -13.79 -3.10
CA ASP A 32 5.33 -13.61 -2.23
C ASP A 32 5.61 -12.12 -1.94
N TRP A 33 5.40 -11.24 -2.93
CA TRP A 33 5.73 -9.82 -2.83
C TRP A 33 4.67 -8.97 -2.14
N PHE A 34 3.40 -9.37 -2.24
CA PHE A 34 2.28 -8.55 -1.75
C PHE A 34 1.30 -9.40 -0.94
N PRO A 35 0.84 -8.91 0.23
CA PRO A 35 -0.18 -9.58 1.03
C PRO A 35 -1.59 -9.28 0.50
N ILE A 36 -1.82 -9.45 -0.82
CA ILE A 36 -3.09 -9.17 -1.49
C ILE A 36 -3.35 -10.23 -2.56
N ASP A 37 -4.55 -10.81 -2.53
CA ASP A 37 -5.01 -11.76 -3.56
C ASP A 37 -5.64 -11.01 -4.74
N TYR A 38 -4.97 -11.02 -5.89
CA TYR A 38 -5.53 -10.51 -7.14
C TYR A 38 -6.38 -11.59 -7.83
N PRO A 39 -7.49 -11.22 -8.51
CA PRO A 39 -8.29 -12.18 -9.26
C PRO A 39 -7.57 -12.69 -10.51
N ASP A 40 -7.90 -13.90 -10.96
CA ASP A 40 -7.30 -14.51 -12.16
C ASP A 40 -7.40 -13.64 -13.42
N SER A 41 -8.51 -12.92 -13.58
CA SER A 41 -8.71 -11.99 -14.70
C SER A 41 -7.69 -10.84 -14.70
N TRP A 42 -7.24 -10.40 -13.52
CA TRP A 42 -6.23 -9.34 -13.41
C TRP A 42 -4.88 -9.82 -13.96
N TYR A 43 -4.47 -11.05 -13.59
CA TYR A 43 -3.25 -11.66 -14.12
C TYR A 43 -3.31 -11.82 -15.64
N GLN A 44 -4.43 -12.34 -16.17
CA GLN A 44 -4.66 -12.45 -17.60
C GLN A 44 -4.56 -11.09 -18.31
N ASP A 45 -5.16 -10.05 -17.74
CA ASP A 45 -5.10 -8.70 -18.28
C ASP A 45 -3.66 -8.17 -18.35
N ILE A 46 -2.91 -8.24 -17.25
CA ILE A 46 -1.56 -7.67 -17.22
C ILE A 46 -0.55 -8.45 -18.09
N THR A 47 -0.80 -9.72 -18.39
CA THR A 47 0.08 -10.56 -19.24
C THR A 47 -0.31 -10.57 -20.72
N SER A 48 -1.56 -10.25 -21.06
CA SER A 48 -2.08 -10.46 -22.41
C SER A 48 -2.74 -9.23 -23.04
N ASN A 49 -3.14 -8.24 -22.23
CA ASN A 49 -3.81 -7.04 -22.72
C ASN A 49 -2.79 -5.93 -23.03
N LYS A 50 -2.68 -5.55 -24.32
CA LYS A 50 -1.75 -4.53 -24.82
C LYS A 50 -1.99 -3.11 -24.30
N LYS A 51 -3.08 -2.90 -23.57
CA LYS A 51 -3.38 -1.65 -22.86
C LYS A 51 -2.37 -1.38 -21.73
N PHE A 52 -1.81 -2.45 -21.15
CA PHE A 52 -0.81 -2.35 -20.10
C PHE A 52 0.59 -2.35 -20.69
N PHE A 53 1.45 -1.53 -20.11
CA PHE A 53 2.89 -1.65 -20.24
C PHE A 53 3.39 -2.54 -19.10
N SER A 54 3.57 -3.82 -19.41
CA SER A 54 3.94 -4.86 -18.46
C SER A 54 5.33 -5.40 -18.80
N LEU A 55 6.34 -4.97 -18.06
CA LEU A 55 7.75 -5.24 -18.33
C LEU A 55 8.34 -6.08 -17.20
N ALA A 56 8.99 -7.18 -17.55
CA ALA A 56 9.73 -8.04 -16.64
C ALA A 56 11.24 -7.84 -16.78
N ALA A 57 11.92 -7.83 -15.65
CA ALA A 57 13.35 -8.08 -15.56
C ALA A 57 13.58 -9.57 -15.37
N THR A 58 14.42 -10.14 -16.21
CA THR A 58 14.77 -11.56 -16.18
C THR A 58 16.25 -11.74 -15.92
N TYR A 59 16.60 -12.68 -15.05
CA TYR A 59 17.97 -13.12 -14.81
C TYR A 59 18.02 -14.61 -15.15
N ARG A 60 18.88 -14.99 -16.12
CA ARG A 60 18.98 -16.37 -16.62
C ARG A 60 17.63 -16.97 -17.02
N GLY A 61 16.79 -16.17 -17.68
CA GLY A 61 15.46 -16.56 -18.14
C GLY A 61 14.36 -16.58 -17.07
N THR A 62 14.70 -16.39 -15.79
CA THR A 62 13.73 -16.34 -14.68
C THR A 62 13.34 -14.91 -14.38
N ILE A 63 12.05 -14.65 -14.16
CA ILE A 63 11.56 -13.31 -13.77
C ILE A 63 12.01 -13.03 -12.33
N VAL A 64 12.74 -11.93 -12.15
CA VAL A 64 13.24 -11.47 -10.84
C VAL A 64 12.61 -10.14 -10.40
N GLY A 65 11.85 -9.49 -11.29
CA GLY A 65 11.14 -8.25 -11.01
C GLY A 65 10.23 -7.87 -12.19
N MET A 66 9.21 -7.06 -11.93
CA MET A 66 8.35 -6.53 -12.99
C MET A 66 7.75 -5.17 -12.62
N ILE A 67 7.39 -4.40 -13.64
CA ILE A 67 6.56 -3.19 -13.53
C ILE A 67 5.36 -3.31 -14.45
N VAL A 68 4.18 -3.01 -13.92
CA VAL A 68 2.91 -3.02 -14.67
C VAL A 68 2.27 -1.65 -14.55
N ALA A 69 2.00 -1.01 -15.69
CA ALA A 69 1.40 0.32 -15.75
C ALA A 69 0.34 0.41 -16.83
N GLU A 70 -0.66 1.28 -16.64
CA GLU A 70 -1.64 1.62 -17.68
C GLU A 70 -1.58 3.12 -17.97
N ILE A 71 -1.36 3.50 -19.23
CA ILE A 71 -1.40 4.91 -19.64
C ILE A 71 -2.85 5.29 -19.92
N LYS A 72 -3.46 6.08 -19.03
CA LYS A 72 -4.82 6.61 -19.19
C LYS A 72 -4.79 8.10 -19.51
N GLY A 73 -5.71 8.56 -20.36
CA GLY A 73 -5.95 9.99 -20.58
C GLY A 73 -6.42 10.69 -19.29
N ARG A 74 -6.02 11.95 -19.09
CA ARG A 74 -6.29 12.72 -17.85
C ARG A 74 -7.78 12.87 -17.53
N THR A 75 -8.66 12.82 -18.53
CA THR A 75 -10.12 12.89 -18.35
C THR A 75 -10.71 11.69 -17.61
N LYS A 76 -9.91 10.64 -17.35
CA LYS A 76 -10.29 9.42 -16.63
C LYS A 76 -9.67 9.32 -15.23
N ILE A 77 -9.00 10.37 -14.76
CA ILE A 77 -8.43 10.42 -13.39
C ILE A 77 -9.57 10.78 -12.43
N HIS A 78 -9.77 9.96 -11.39
CA HIS A 78 -10.76 10.23 -10.34
C HIS A 78 -10.39 11.55 -9.64
N LYS A 79 -11.28 12.55 -9.73
CA LYS A 79 -11.11 13.90 -9.15
C LYS A 79 -10.86 13.91 -7.63
N GLU A 80 -11.13 12.80 -6.95
CA GLU A 80 -10.97 12.64 -5.50
C GLU A 80 -9.50 12.61 -5.08
N VAL A 81 -8.60 12.09 -5.93
CA VAL A 81 -7.15 12.01 -5.59
C VAL A 81 -6.47 13.37 -5.72
N ASP A 82 -6.92 14.22 -6.66
CA ASP A 82 -6.46 15.61 -6.77
C ASP A 82 -6.79 16.41 -5.49
N TYR A 83 -7.96 16.16 -4.89
CA TYR A 83 -8.36 16.84 -3.65
C TYR A 83 -7.46 16.44 -2.47
N ILE A 84 -7.02 15.18 -2.39
CA ILE A 84 -6.12 14.70 -1.33
C ILE A 84 -4.71 15.28 -1.49
N GLN A 85 -4.20 15.45 -2.71
CA GLN A 85 -2.90 16.10 -2.93
C GLN A 85 -2.94 17.60 -2.57
N HIS A 86 -4.03 18.29 -2.91
CA HIS A 86 -4.26 19.67 -2.50
C HIS A 86 -4.49 19.82 -0.99
N LEU A 87 -5.20 18.90 -0.35
CA LEU A 87 -5.33 18.86 1.10
C LEU A 87 -3.99 18.57 1.78
N GLY A 88 -3.18 17.66 1.26
CA GLY A 88 -1.88 17.33 1.83
C GLY A 88 -0.95 18.54 1.89
N SER A 89 -0.90 19.34 0.82
CA SER A 89 -0.14 20.60 0.78
C SER A 89 -0.75 21.71 1.65
N ALA A 90 -2.08 21.79 1.75
CA ALA A 90 -2.76 22.73 2.65
C ALA A 90 -2.57 22.37 4.14
N LEU A 91 -2.57 21.08 4.47
CA LEU A 91 -2.38 20.55 5.82
C LEU A 91 -0.90 20.54 6.23
N ALA A 92 0.04 20.41 5.30
CA ALA A 92 1.49 20.47 5.57
C ALA A 92 1.93 21.83 6.13
N ASN A 93 1.18 22.91 5.85
CA ASN A 93 1.42 24.23 6.43
C ASN A 93 0.82 24.40 7.83
N LEU A 94 0.07 23.42 8.34
CA LEU A 94 -0.43 23.43 9.70
C LEU A 94 0.60 22.79 10.63
N SER A 95 1.06 23.54 11.64
CA SER A 95 1.96 22.98 12.64
C SER A 95 1.25 21.86 13.44
N PRO A 96 1.87 20.67 13.64
CA PRO A 96 1.21 19.48 14.20
C PRO A 96 0.60 19.64 15.59
N CYS A 97 0.98 20.67 16.34
CA CYS A 97 0.70 20.78 17.76
C CYS A 97 -0.69 21.35 18.13
N SER A 98 -1.58 21.62 17.17
CA SER A 98 -2.91 22.20 17.49
C SER A 98 -4.11 21.36 17.06
N ILE A 99 -3.93 20.39 16.17
CA ILE A 99 -5.06 19.75 15.46
C ILE A 99 -5.77 18.68 16.31
N PRO A 100 -5.07 17.75 17.00
CA PRO A 100 -5.78 16.72 17.76
C PRO A 100 -6.37 17.25 19.08
N HIS A 101 -5.67 18.15 19.77
CA HIS A 101 -6.02 18.49 21.15
C HIS A 101 -7.22 19.46 21.27
N ARG A 102 -7.39 20.39 20.31
CA ARG A 102 -8.54 21.31 20.33
C ARG A 102 -9.83 20.66 19.82
N LEU A 103 -9.74 19.86 18.76
CA LEU A 103 -10.89 19.06 18.30
C LEU A 103 -11.33 18.05 19.36
N TYR A 104 -10.38 17.38 20.03
CA TYR A 104 -10.71 16.43 21.09
C TYR A 104 -11.39 17.12 22.28
N ARG A 105 -10.90 18.28 22.76
CA ARG A 105 -11.55 19.00 23.86
C ARG A 105 -12.94 19.55 23.49
N GLN A 106 -13.13 20.06 22.27
CA GLN A 106 -14.45 20.52 21.83
C GLN A 106 -15.42 19.37 21.60
N ALA A 107 -14.97 18.26 21.01
CA ALA A 107 -15.79 17.06 20.82
C ALA A 107 -16.13 16.38 22.15
N HIS A 108 -15.21 16.34 23.11
CA HIS A 108 -15.46 15.77 24.44
C HIS A 108 -16.56 16.53 25.19
N SER A 109 -16.56 17.87 25.14
CA SER A 109 -17.63 18.67 25.76
C SER A 109 -19.01 18.39 25.17
N LEU A 110 -19.08 18.11 23.86
CA LEU A 110 -20.33 17.83 23.17
C LEU A 110 -20.76 16.36 23.36
N LEU A 111 -19.83 15.41 23.27
CA LEU A 111 -20.08 13.99 23.51
C LEU A 111 -20.53 13.71 24.94
N CYS A 112 -19.97 14.42 25.93
CA CYS A 112 -20.42 14.33 27.33
C CYS A 112 -21.81 14.92 27.57
N SER A 113 -22.31 15.82 26.71
CA SER A 113 -23.69 16.33 26.82
C SER A 113 -24.75 15.43 26.17
N PHE A 114 -24.35 14.51 25.28
CA PHE A 114 -25.28 13.64 24.53
C PHE A 114 -25.33 12.19 25.05
N LEU A 115 -24.40 11.77 25.91
CA LEU A 115 -24.38 10.42 26.49
C LEU A 115 -24.72 10.48 28.00
N PRO A 116 -25.83 9.86 28.46
CA PRO A 116 -26.15 9.78 29.87
C PRO A 116 -25.31 8.67 30.52
N TRP A 117 -24.04 8.94 30.81
CA TRP A 117 -23.17 7.99 31.49
C TRP A 117 -23.21 8.21 33.00
N SER A 118 -24.37 7.94 33.62
CA SER A 118 -24.43 7.67 35.06
C SER A 118 -24.07 6.21 35.29
N GLY A 119 -22.79 5.92 35.55
CA GLY A 119 -22.41 4.63 36.13
C GLY A 119 -21.10 4.04 35.66
N ILE A 120 -19.96 4.69 35.93
CA ILE A 120 -18.74 3.96 36.30
C ILE A 120 -18.18 4.62 37.56
N SER A 121 -18.54 3.99 38.67
CA SER A 121 -18.03 4.26 40.01
C SER A 121 -16.51 4.12 40.01
N SER A 122 -15.82 5.13 40.53
CA SER A 122 -14.44 5.03 40.95
C SER A 122 -14.31 3.93 42.01
N LYS A 123 -13.66 2.79 41.70
CA LYS A 123 -12.91 1.92 42.65
C LYS A 123 -12.40 0.62 42.00
N GLY A 124 -11.13 0.30 42.27
CA GLY A 124 -10.43 -0.98 41.98
C GLY A 124 -9.72 -0.96 40.63
N GLY A 125 -8.39 -0.86 40.50
CA GLY A 125 -7.36 -1.51 41.31
C GLY A 125 -7.29 -2.99 40.92
N LEU A 126 -6.57 -3.32 39.83
CA LEU A 126 -6.07 -4.66 39.54
C LEU A 126 -4.88 -4.58 38.56
N GLU A 127 -3.73 -4.62 39.20
CA GLU A 127 -2.42 -5.10 38.79
C GLU A 127 -2.46 -6.16 37.67
N TYR A 128 -1.66 -5.97 36.61
CA TYR A 128 -1.33 -7.04 35.65
C TYR A 128 0.14 -7.40 35.83
N SER A 129 0.38 -8.45 36.62
CA SER A 129 1.68 -9.10 36.77
C SER A 129 2.14 -9.67 35.41
N ARG A 130 3.34 -9.26 34.97
CA ARG A 130 4.13 -9.96 33.96
C ARG A 130 4.83 -11.14 34.64
N THR A 131 4.38 -12.36 34.37
CA THR A 131 5.23 -13.54 34.57
C THR A 131 5.99 -13.82 33.28
N MET A 132 7.31 -13.69 33.35
CA MET A 132 8.24 -14.64 32.72
C MET A 132 8.23 -15.93 33.53
#